data_AF-A0A2V8PPJ4-F1
#
_entry.id   AF-A0A2V8PPJ4-F1
#
_cell.length_a   1.000
_cell.length_b   1.000
_cell.length_c   1.000
_cell.angle_alpha   90.00
_cell.angle_beta   90.00
_cell.angle_gamma   90.00
#
_symmetry.space_group_name_H-M   'P 1'
#
loop_
_entity.id
_entity.type
_entity.pdbx_description
1 polymer ?
#
loop_
_entity_poly.entity_id
_entity_poly.type
_entity_poly.pdbx_seq_one_letter_code
_entity_poly.pdbx_strand_id
1 'polypeptide(L)' 'MFRREDLDNLAGLFSDPEVMRYVGEGNTVDREETDKALQSIIKHWATHGFGRWAAVDR' A
#
# COMPACT_ATOMS: atom_id res chain seq x y z
N MET A 1 -6.95 7.72 6.16
CA MET A 1 -5.54 7.48 6.56
C MET A 1 -5.36 5.98 6.63
N PHE A 2 -4.23 5.44 6.14
CA PHE A 2 -3.98 4.00 6.14
C PHE A 2 -4.02 3.42 7.56
N ARG A 3 -4.62 2.23 7.68
CA ARG A 3 -4.75 1.43 8.90
C ARG A 3 -4.36 -0.02 8.58
N ARG A 4 -4.11 -0.82 9.63
CA ARG A 4 -3.78 -2.25 9.45
C ARG A 4 -4.86 -3.04 8.70
N GLU A 5 -6.11 -2.65 8.86
CA GLU A 5 -7.28 -3.26 8.19
C GLU A 5 -7.23 -3.08 6.66
N ASP A 6 -6.47 -2.11 6.14
CA ASP A 6 -6.35 -1.88 4.69
C ASP A 6 -5.44 -2.90 3.99
N LEU A 7 -4.83 -3.85 4.74
CA LEU A 7 -3.85 -4.81 4.20
C LEU A 7 -4.40 -5.61 3.03
N ASP A 8 -5.59 -6.19 3.15
CA ASP A 8 -6.12 -7.06 2.10
C ASP A 8 -6.49 -6.26 0.84
N ASN A 9 -7.04 -5.05 1.00
CA ASN A 9 -7.33 -4.15 -0.11
C ASN A 9 -6.05 -3.70 -0.82
N LEU A 10 -5.02 -3.32 -0.06
CA LEU A 10 -3.73 -2.92 -0.62
C LEU A 10 -3.03 -4.10 -1.31
N ALA A 11 -3.10 -5.31 -0.73
CA ALA A 11 -2.52 -6.52 -1.28
C ALA A 11 -3.19 -6.91 -2.61
N GLY A 12 -4.51 -6.71 -2.72
CA GLY A 12 -5.23 -6.86 -3.98
C GLY A 12 -4.62 -6.00 -5.10
N LEU A 13 -4.43 -4.70 -4.83
CA LEU A 13 -3.81 -3.77 -5.79
C LEU A 13 -2.35 -4.14 -6.11
N PHE A 14 -1.60 -4.55 -5.10
CA PHE A 14 -0.17 -4.87 -5.19
C PHE A 14 0.09 -6.21 -5.89
N SER A 15 -0.89 -7.11 -5.91
CA SER A 15 -0.86 -8.37 -6.64
C SER A 15 -1.36 -8.25 -8.09
N ASP A 16 -1.94 -7.12 -8.48
CA ASP A 16 -2.50 -6.92 -9.82
C ASP A 16 -1.41 -6.38 -10.78
N PRO A 17 -0.99 -7.14 -11.80
CA PRO A 17 0.02 -6.68 -12.76
C PRO A 17 -0.44 -5.49 -13.61
N GLU A 18 -1.75 -5.33 -13.86
CA GLU A 18 -2.29 -4.17 -14.60
C GLU A 18 -2.17 -2.88 -13.79
N VAL A 19 -2.21 -2.98 -12.46
CA VAL A 19 -1.93 -1.87 -11.54
C VAL A 19 -0.42 -1.66 -11.40
N MET A 20 0.31 -2.73 -11.08
CA MET A 20 1.72 -2.65 -10.71
C MET A 20 2.63 -2.24 -11.86
N ARG A 21 2.24 -2.41 -13.13
CA ARG A 21 2.98 -1.85 -14.28
C ARG A 21 3.21 -0.33 -14.20
N TYR A 22 2.43 0.38 -13.38
CA TYR A 22 2.57 1.82 -13.14
C TYR A 22 3.28 2.16 -11.82
N VAL A 23 3.67 1.17 -11.03
CA VAL A 23 4.20 1.32 -9.67
C VAL A 23 5.60 0.71 -9.56
N GLY A 24 6.57 1.51 -9.13
CA GLY A 24 7.94 1.03 -8.91
C GLY A 24 8.56 0.42 -10.18
N GLU A 25 9.07 -0.81 -10.08
CA GLU A 25 9.70 -1.55 -11.18
C GLU A 25 8.70 -2.36 -12.03
N GLY A 26 7.40 -2.32 -11.74
CA GLY A 26 6.40 -3.07 -12.49
C GLY A 26 6.07 -4.47 -11.92
N ASN A 27 6.83 -4.93 -10.93
CA ASN A 27 6.65 -6.27 -10.35
C ASN A 27 5.51 -6.30 -9.35
N THR A 28 4.65 -7.33 -9.43
CA THR A 28 3.67 -7.63 -8.38
C THR A 28 4.39 -8.04 -7.10
N VAL A 29 3.79 -7.70 -5.97
CA VAL A 29 4.31 -8.00 -4.63
C VAL A 29 3.30 -8.85 -3.86
N ASP A 30 3.82 -9.73 -3.00
CA ASP A 30 2.96 -10.62 -2.23
C ASP A 30 2.34 -9.93 -1.00
N ARG A 31 1.50 -10.66 -0.26
CA ARG A 31 0.80 -10.12 0.91
C ARG A 31 1.74 -9.79 2.07
N GLU A 32 2.82 -10.54 2.25
CA GLU A 32 3.80 -10.29 3.33
C GLU A 32 4.62 -9.02 3.03
N GLU A 33 5.04 -8.86 1.79
CA GLU A 33 5.71 -7.65 1.30
C GLU A 33 4.78 -6.43 1.38
N THR A 34 3.49 -6.63 1.06
CA THR A 34 2.48 -5.59 1.20
C THR A 34 2.29 -5.17 2.66
N ASP A 35 2.31 -6.09 3.62
CA ASP A 35 2.24 -5.74 5.06
C ASP A 35 3.44 -4.87 5.48
N LYS A 36 4.65 -5.23 5.04
CA LYS A 36 5.85 -4.41 5.28
C LYS A 36 5.69 -3.00 4.68
N ALA A 37 5.15 -2.90 3.46
CA ALA A 37 4.89 -1.62 2.81
C ALA A 37 3.83 -0.79 3.56
N LEU A 38 2.74 -1.41 4.03
CA LEU A 38 1.67 -0.77 4.80
C LEU A 38 2.20 -0.21 6.13
N GLN A 39 2.98 -1.00 6.86
CA GLN A 39 3.61 -0.55 8.09
C GLN A 39 4.55 0.65 7.86
N SER A 40 5.29 0.64 6.76
CA SER A 40 6.13 1.77 6.35
C SER A 40 5.32 3.03 6.08
N ILE A 41 4.16 2.92 5.40
CA ILE A 41 3.25 4.06 5.14
C ILE A 41 2.74 4.67 6.45
N ILE A 42 2.25 3.81 7.36
CA ILE A 42 1.72 4.25 8.65
C ILE A 42 2.81 4.95 9.47
N LYS A 43 4.00 4.36 9.53
CA LYS A 43 5.16 4.95 10.23
C LYS A 43 5.56 6.28 9.61
N HIS A 44 5.60 6.39 8.28
CA HIS A 44 5.99 7.61 7.60
C HIS A 44 5.08 8.78 7.98
N TRP A 45 3.76 8.55 8.02
CA TRP A 45 2.82 9.56 8.50
C TRP A 45 3.04 9.95 9.95
N ALA A 46 3.26 8.97 10.84
CA ALA A 46 3.50 9.25 12.27
C ALA A 46 4.80 10.04 12.49
N THR A 47 5.83 9.81 11.68
CA THR A 47 7.13 10.48 11.80
C THR A 47 7.15 11.86 11.14
N HIS A 48 6.50 12.04 9.99
CA HIS A 48 6.69 13.23 9.15
C HIS A 48 5.44 14.11 9.00
N GLY A 49 4.25 13.62 9.38
CA GLY A 49 2.99 14.35 9.22
C GLY A 49 2.49 14.48 7.77
N PHE A 50 3.12 13.81 6.80
CA PHE A 50 2.67 13.70 5.41
C PHE A 50 2.94 12.29 4.84
N GLY A 51 2.30 11.92 3.72
CA GLY A 51 2.53 10.63 3.08
C GLY A 51 1.47 10.23 2.05
N ARG A 52 1.46 8.94 1.70
CA ARG A 52 0.49 8.36 0.75
C ARG A 52 -0.93 8.36 1.33
N TRP A 53 -1.90 8.59 0.47
CA TRP A 53 -3.32 8.52 0.79
C TRP A 53 -3.96 7.27 0.18
N ALA A 54 -4.93 6.71 0.89
CA ALA A 54 -5.84 5.71 0.35
C ALA A 54 -7.09 6.42 -0.17
N ALA A 55 -7.47 6.15 -1.41
CA ALA A 55 -8.80 6.48 -1.93
C ALA A 55 -9.70 5.27 -1.68
N VAL A 56 -10.79 5.48 -0.94
CA VAL A 56 -11.76 4.44 -0.59
C VAL A 56 -13.15 4.92 -1.02
N ASP A 57 -13.99 3.98 -1.45
CA ASP A 57 -15.39 4.29 -1.75
C ASP A 57 -16.15 4.76 -0.51
N ARG A 58 -17.26 5.46 -0.76
CA ARG A 58 -18.11 6.06 0.29
C ARG A 58 -19.13 5.07 0.85
#